data_AF-A0A3N6A5R9-F1
#
_entry.id   AF-A0A3N6A5R9-F1
#
_cell.length_a   1.000
_cell.length_b   1.000
_cell.length_c   1.000
_cell.angle_alpha   90.00
_cell.angle_beta   90.00
_cell.angle_gamma   90.00
#
_symmetry.space_group_name_H-M   'P 1'
#
loop_
_entity.id
_entity.type
_entity.pdbx_description
1 polymer ?
#
loop_
_entity_poly.entity_id
_entity_poly.type
_entity_poly.pdbx_seq_one_letter_code
_entity_poly.pdbx_strand_id
1 'polypeptide(L)'
;MTRRQWAVFAAGVLIVGFQAAQPLSGQGGGAADPAPLPSFAEPAISPDRSEIAFVSGGDIWTVPAGGGDARLLVAHEAAES
;
A
#
# COMPACT_ATOMS: atom_id res chain seq x y z
N MET A 1 -37.55 -5.27 9.43
CA MET A 1 -38.38 -4.09 9.12
C MET A 1 -38.38 -3.21 10.37
N THR A 2 -38.01 -1.94 10.44
CA THR A 2 -37.62 -0.93 9.45
C THR A 2 -37.00 0.24 10.24
N ARG A 3 -35.81 0.68 9.82
CA ARG A 3 -35.25 2.04 9.83
C ARG A 3 -35.76 3.02 10.91
N ARG A 4 -34.91 3.30 11.91
CA ARG A 4 -35.03 4.46 12.84
C ARG A 4 -34.03 5.51 12.35
N GLN A 5 -34.43 6.41 11.45
CA GLN A 5 -34.91 7.76 11.81
C GLN A 5 -33.93 8.45 12.76
N TRP A 6 -32.95 9.16 12.21
CA TRP A 6 -32.22 10.20 12.92
C TRP A 6 -32.61 11.52 12.29
N ALA A 7 -33.19 12.35 13.14
CA ALA A 7 -33.88 13.58 12.81
C ALA A 7 -32.93 14.58 12.15
N VAL A 8 -33.48 15.19 11.10
CA VAL A 8 -33.01 16.41 10.47
C VAL A 8 -33.11 17.53 11.50
N PHE A 9 -32.02 18.20 11.81
CA PHE A 9 -32.08 19.55 12.38
C PHE A 9 -31.95 20.55 11.24
N ALA A 10 -33.07 21.25 11.01
CA ALA A 10 -33.20 22.58 10.44
C ALA A 10 -32.13 23.54 11.00
N ALA A 11 -31.74 24.65 10.37
CA ALA A 11 -32.19 25.37 9.21
C ALA A 11 -31.09 26.39 8.89
N GLY A 12 -31.07 26.84 7.63
CA GLY A 12 -30.66 28.20 7.29
C GLY A 12 -29.17 28.48 7.35
N VAL A 13 -28.55 28.60 6.19
CA VAL A 13 -28.27 29.92 5.59
C VAL A 13 -27.88 29.65 4.14
N LEU A 14 -28.63 30.26 3.22
CA LEU A 14 -28.34 30.25 1.80
C LEU A 14 -27.37 31.41 1.53
N ILE A 15 -26.06 31.12 1.52
CA ILE A 15 -25.10 31.99 0.85
C ILE A 15 -24.81 31.34 -0.50
N VAL A 16 -25.45 31.85 -1.54
CA VAL A 16 -25.00 31.67 -2.92
C VAL A 16 -23.70 32.47 -3.04
N GLY A 17 -22.58 31.79 -2.80
CA GLY A 17 -21.26 32.25 -3.21
C GLY A 17 -20.91 31.55 -4.51
N PHE A 18 -20.96 32.28 -5.62
CA PHE A 18 -20.35 31.85 -6.88
C PHE A 18 -18.83 31.81 -6.64
N GLN A 19 -18.29 30.64 -6.26
CA GLN A 19 -16.85 30.45 -6.16
C GLN A 19 -16.30 30.50 -7.58
N ALA A 20 -15.70 31.63 -7.95
CA ALA A 20 -14.85 31.71 -9.12
C ALA A 20 -13.84 30.56 -9.04
N ALA A 21 -13.66 29.83 -10.14
CA ALA A 21 -12.66 28.77 -10.26
C ALA A 21 -11.33 29.31 -9.73
N GLN A 22 -10.97 28.89 -8.53
CA GLN A 22 -9.69 29.24 -7.95
C GLN A 22 -8.66 28.55 -8.86
N PRO A 23 -7.70 29.28 -9.49
CA PRO A 23 -6.56 28.61 -10.06
C PRO A 23 -5.96 27.78 -8.93
N LEU A 24 -5.66 26.51 -9.23
CA LEU A 24 -5.00 25.59 -8.33
C LEU A 24 -3.58 26.11 -8.07
N SER A 25 -3.46 27.20 -7.32
CA SER A 25 -2.22 27.79 -6.86
C SER A 25 -1.68 26.83 -5.81
N GLY A 26 -0.86 25.89 -6.27
CA GLY A 26 0.07 25.07 -5.50
C GLY A 26 -0.35 24.79 -4.06
N GLN A 27 -1.23 23.82 -3.86
CA GLN A 27 -1.12 23.01 -2.65
C GLN A 27 0.14 22.16 -2.83
N GLY A 28 1.29 22.74 -2.51
CA GLY A 28 2.47 22.01 -2.11
C GLY A 28 2.19 21.34 -0.78
N GLY A 29 1.26 20.37 -0.78
CA GLY A 29 1.27 19.34 0.23
C GLY A 29 2.61 18.66 0.07
N GLY A 30 3.47 18.74 1.07
CA GLY A 30 4.63 17.87 1.15
C GLY A 30 4.09 16.45 1.05
N ALA A 31 4.11 15.89 -0.15
CA ALA A 31 3.92 14.48 -0.35
C ALA A 31 5.02 13.88 0.50
N ALA A 32 4.64 13.30 1.65
CA ALA A 32 5.56 12.51 2.42
C ALA A 32 6.19 11.54 1.42
N ASP A 33 7.51 11.61 1.26
CA ASP A 33 8.23 10.65 0.43
C ASP A 33 7.74 9.27 0.88
N PRO A 34 7.13 8.47 -0.02
CA PRO A 34 6.62 7.17 0.39
C PRO A 34 7.80 6.42 1.00
N ALA A 35 7.64 6.00 2.25
CA ALA A 35 8.66 5.20 2.91
C ALA A 35 9.05 4.07 1.95
N PRO A 36 10.37 3.80 1.77
CA PRO A 36 10.82 2.81 0.80
C PRO A 36 10.04 1.51 0.98
N LEU A 37 9.24 1.16 -0.03
CA LEU A 37 8.53 -0.11 -0.01
C LEU A 37 9.57 -1.21 -0.24
N PRO A 38 9.50 -2.33 0.51
CA PRO A 38 10.37 -3.46 0.24
C PRO A 38 10.21 -3.88 -1.22
N SER A 39 11.34 -4.05 -1.90
CA SER A 39 11.38 -4.56 -3.26
C SER A 39 11.25 -6.07 -3.25
N PHE A 40 10.40 -6.58 -4.15
CA PHE A 40 10.26 -8.00 -4.44
C PHE A 40 10.50 -8.18 -5.93
N ALA A 41 11.50 -8.97 -6.29
CA ALA A 41 11.90 -9.15 -7.67
C ALA A 41 12.02 -10.64 -8.02
N GLU A 42 11.95 -10.92 -9.32
CA GLU A 42 12.26 -12.24 -9.91
C GLU A 42 11.48 -13.42 -9.29
N PRO A 43 10.13 -13.35 -9.20
CA PRO A 43 9.37 -14.44 -8.63
C PRO A 43 9.44 -15.70 -9.51
N ALA A 44 9.65 -16.86 -8.88
CA ALA A 44 9.61 -18.16 -9.52
C ALA A 44 8.77 -19.15 -8.69
N ILE A 45 7.96 -19.97 -9.35
CA ILE A 45 7.14 -21.01 -8.69
C ILE A 45 7.84 -22.37 -8.73
N SER A 46 7.75 -23.13 -7.63
CA SER A 46 8.29 -24.49 -7.58
C SER A 46 7.58 -25.43 -8.56
N PRO A 47 8.24 -26.49 -9.08
CA PRO A 47 7.63 -27.41 -10.04
C PRO A 47 6.38 -28.15 -9.51
N ASP A 48 6.36 -28.45 -8.21
CA ASP A 48 5.24 -29.05 -7.49
C ASP A 48 4.16 -28.02 -7.09
N ARG A 49 4.40 -26.72 -7.34
CA ARG A 49 3.54 -25.57 -7.02
C ARG A 49 3.27 -25.35 -5.53
N SER A 50 4.11 -25.88 -4.66
CA SER A 50 3.96 -25.70 -3.21
C SER A 50 4.53 -24.37 -2.71
N GLU A 51 5.51 -23.78 -3.39
CA GLU A 51 6.24 -22.59 -2.94
C GLU A 51 6.54 -21.58 -4.05
N ILE A 52 6.79 -20.33 -3.64
CA ILE A 52 7.26 -19.24 -4.48
C ILE A 52 8.59 -18.75 -3.92
N ALA A 53 9.61 -18.66 -4.77
CA ALA A 53 10.89 -18.03 -4.47
C ALA A 53 10.92 -16.60 -5.03
N PHE A 54 11.53 -15.66 -4.32
CA PHE A 54 11.72 -14.27 -4.77
C PHE A 54 12.96 -13.64 -4.13
N VAL A 55 13.45 -12.56 -4.73
CA VAL A 55 14.56 -11.76 -4.20
C VAL A 55 14.03 -10.60 -3.37
N SER A 56 14.58 -10.42 -2.17
CA SER A 56 14.34 -9.24 -1.32
C SER A 56 15.57 -8.93 -0.48
N GLY A 57 15.97 -7.66 -0.44
CA GLY A 57 17.17 -7.23 0.29
C GLY A 57 18.51 -7.75 -0.26
N GLY A 58 18.52 -8.39 -1.44
CA GLY A 58 19.69 -9.07 -2.00
C GLY A 58 19.75 -10.57 -1.67
N ASP A 59 18.83 -11.05 -0.83
CA ASP A 59 18.71 -12.44 -0.42
C ASP A 59 17.58 -13.16 -1.17
N ILE A 60 17.62 -14.49 -1.14
CA ILE A 60 16.56 -15.34 -1.72
C ILE A 60 15.65 -15.85 -0.60
N TRP A 61 14.37 -15.58 -0.75
CA TRP A 61 13.30 -15.96 0.17
C TRP A 61 12.35 -16.96 -0.50
N THR A 62 11.69 -17.79 0.30
CA THR A 62 10.59 -18.67 -0.14
C THR A 62 9.35 -18.47 0.70
N VAL A 63 8.16 -18.61 0.11
CA VAL A 63 6.87 -18.53 0.79
C VAL A 63 5.94 -19.64 0.25
N PRO A 64 5.07 -20.24 1.08
CA PRO A 64 4.06 -21.18 0.58
C PRO A 64 3.17 -20.52 -0.49
N ALA A 65 2.85 -21.25 -1.56
CA ALA A 65 2.01 -20.74 -2.65
C ALA A 65 0.58 -20.41 -2.20
N GLY A 66 0.10 -21.03 -1.12
CA GLY A 66 -1.17 -20.69 -0.46
C GLY A 66 -1.12 -19.42 0.39
N GLY A 67 0.04 -18.76 0.47
CA GLY A 67 0.29 -17.68 1.41
C GLY A 67 0.76 -18.19 2.78
N GLY A 68 1.41 -17.31 3.53
CA GLY A 68 2.00 -17.64 4.82
C GLY A 68 3.24 -16.81 5.08
N ASP A 69 4.09 -17.32 5.95
CA ASP A 69 5.33 -16.65 6.34
C ASP A 69 6.45 -16.93 5.32
N ALA A 70 7.24 -15.91 5.01
CA ALA A 70 8.39 -16.04 4.12
C ALA A 70 9.63 -16.46 4.91
N ARG A 71 10.34 -17.48 4.42
CA ARG A 71 11.56 -18.00 5.04
C ARG A 71 12.77 -17.72 4.17
N LEU A 72 13.88 -17.36 4.81
CA LEU A 72 15.17 -17.17 4.15
C LEU A 72 15.68 -18.50 3.62
N LEU A 73 15.99 -18.55 2.32
CA LEU A 73 16.55 -19.74 1.67
C LEU A 73 18.05 -19.60 1.44
N VAL A 74 18.50 -18.44 0.94
CA VAL A 74 19.92 -18.12 0.72
C VAL A 74 20.16 -16.70 1.18
N ALA A 75 21.15 -16.53 2.06
CA ALA A 75 21.68 -15.23 2.42
C ALA A 75 22.85 -14.87 1.50
N HIS A 76 22.89 -13.64 1.01
CA HIS A 76 24.12 -13.08 0.50
C HIS A 76 25.06 -12.88 1.70
N GLU A 77 26.27 -13.43 1.61
CA GLU A 77 27.26 -13.25 2.67
C GLU A 77 27.64 -11.77 2.71
N ALA A 78 27.31 -11.08 3.80
CA ALA A 78 27.94 -9.81 4.12
C ALA A 78 29.42 -10.12 4.44
N ALA A 79 30.25 -10.24 3.41
CA ALA A 79 31.69 -10.30 3.58
C ALA A 79 32.14 -8.96 4.16
N GLU A 80 32.31 -8.90 5.47
CA GLU A 80 33.06 -7.84 6.13
C GLU A 80 34.47 -7.83 5.52
N SER A 81 34.88 -6.71 4.91
CA SER A 81 36.26 -6.45 4.47
C SER A 81 36.89 -5.36 5.34
#